data_AF-A0A161J7B6-F1
#
_entry.id   AF-A0A161J7B6-F1
#
_cell.length_a   1.000
_cell.length_b   1.000
_cell.length_c   1.000
_cell.angle_alpha   90.00
_cell.angle_beta   90.00
_cell.angle_gamma   90.00
#
_symmetry.space_group_name_H-M   'P 1'
#
loop_
_entity.id
_entity.type
_entity.pdbx_description
1 polymer ?
#
loop_
_entity_poly.entity_id
_entity_poly.type
_entity_poly.pdbx_seq_one_letter_code
_entity_poly.pdbx_strand_id
1 'polypeptide(L)' 'MLDLSSVDTSVLNKMAFILGISFFGVFILALLLEKLLEVLKIPKALSLPLVRVGAVFGFLYLVVALGEKYM' A
#
# COMPACT_ATOMS: atom_id res chain seq x y z
N MET A 1 -12.20 32.33 -1.99
CA MET A 1 -11.39 31.45 -2.85
C MET A 1 -10.21 31.00 -2.02
N LEU A 2 -10.05 29.68 -1.80
CA LEU A 2 -8.85 29.15 -1.16
C LEU A 2 -7.68 29.40 -2.11
N ASP A 3 -6.76 30.29 -1.73
CA ASP A 3 -5.56 30.58 -2.49
C ASP A 3 -4.56 29.44 -2.29
N LEU A 4 -4.53 28.52 -3.26
CA LEU A 4 -3.66 27.35 -3.27
C LEU A 4 -2.31 27.62 -3.96
N SER A 5 -2.00 28.88 -4.30
CA SER A 5 -0.74 29.25 -4.96
C SER A 5 0.49 29.02 -4.09
N SER A 6 0.30 28.91 -2.77
CA SER A 6 1.34 28.62 -1.76
C SER A 6 1.48 27.13 -1.44
N VAL A 7 0.63 26.25 -2.00
CA VAL A 7 0.76 24.80 -1.80
C VAL A 7 1.89 24.32 -2.70
N ASP A 8 2.94 23.78 -2.07
CA ASP A 8 4.06 23.13 -2.75
C ASP A 8 3.55 21.88 -3.49
N THR A 9 3.08 22.09 -4.73
CA THR A 9 2.55 21.04 -5.60
C THR A 9 3.56 19.91 -5.83
N SER A 10 4.85 20.21 -5.71
CA SER A 10 5.94 19.22 -5.72
C SER A 10 5.82 18.21 -4.57
N VAL A 11 5.60 18.68 -3.34
CA VAL A 11 5.46 17.82 -2.15
C VAL A 11 4.18 17.01 -2.24
N LEU A 12 3.08 17.64 -2.67
CA LEU A 12 1.79 16.97 -2.85
C LEU A 12 1.86 15.86 -3.91
N ASN A 13 2.55 16.11 -5.03
CA ASN A 13 2.74 15.11 -6.08
C ASN A 13 3.60 13.93 -5.59
N LYS A 14 4.66 14.20 -4.81
CA LYS A 14 5.47 13.14 -4.20
C LYS A 14 4.64 12.28 -3.23
N MET A 15 3.83 12.90 -2.37
CA MET A 15 2.90 12.19 -1.47
C MET A 15 1.94 11.30 -2.25
N ALA A 16 1.30 11.85 -3.29
CA ALA A 16 0.37 11.11 -4.12
C ALA A 16 1.03 9.92 -4.82
N PHE A 17 2.26 10.10 -5.31
CA PHE A 17 3.04 9.04 -5.95
C PHE A 17 3.40 7.91 -4.97
N ILE A 18 3.88 8.25 -3.78
CA ILE A 18 4.22 7.28 -2.73
C ILE A 18 2.99 6.48 -2.31
N LEU A 19 1.86 7.15 -2.07
CA LEU A 19 0.60 6.48 -1.73
C LEU A 19 0.13 5.56 -2.86
N GLY A 20 0.20 6.03 -4.11
CA GLY A 20 -0.19 5.25 -5.28
C GLY A 20 0.63 3.98 -5.45
N ILE A 21 1.96 4.09 -5.41
CA ILE A 21 2.85 2.92 -5.51
C ILE A 21 2.67 1.97 -4.34
N SER A 22 2.56 2.50 -3.11
CA SER A 22 2.37 1.67 -1.91
C SER A 22 1.08 0.87 -2.00
N PHE A 23 -0.02 1.52 -2.40
CA PHE A 23 -1.32 0.85 -2.55
C PHE A 23 -1.26 -0.22 -3.64
N PHE A 24 -0.73 0.14 -4.82
CA PHE A 24 -0.65 -0.78 -5.95
C PHE A 24 0.26 -1.98 -5.67
N GLY A 25 1.42 -1.74 -5.05
CA GLY A 25 2.36 -2.79 -4.66
C GLY A 25 1.77 -3.77 -3.66
N VAL A 26 1.11 -3.27 -2.61
CA VAL A 26 0.43 -4.12 -1.62
C VAL A 26 -0.72 -4.89 -2.23
N PHE A 27 -1.49 -4.26 -3.11
CA PHE A 27 -2.60 -4.93 -3.80
C PHE A 27 -2.12 -6.12 -4.63
N ILE A 28 -1.05 -5.95 -5.42
CA ILE A 28 -0.45 -7.04 -6.19
C ILE A 28 0.07 -8.14 -5.27
N LEU A 29 0.79 -7.79 -4.20
CA LEU A 29 1.30 -8.77 -3.23
C LEU A 29 0.17 -9.55 -2.56
N ALA A 30 -0.93 -8.90 -2.18
CA ALA A 30 -2.08 -9.55 -1.58
C ALA A 30 -2.74 -10.55 -2.55
N LEU A 31 -2.89 -10.19 -3.83
CA LEU A 31 -3.42 -11.09 -4.85
C LEU A 31 -2.51 -12.31 -5.07
N LEU A 32 -1.19 -12.09 -5.13
CA LEU A 32 -0.21 -13.16 -5.27
C LEU A 32 -0.25 -14.09 -4.05
N LEU A 33 -0.34 -13.53 -2.85
CA LEU A 33 -0.41 -14.29 -1.61
C LEU A 33 -1.69 -15.11 -1.54
N GLU A 34 -2.84 -14.53 -1.89
CA GLU A 34 -4.11 -15.26 -1.94
C GLU A 34 -4.04 -16.43 -2.92
N LYS A 35 -3.53 -16.20 -4.13
CA LYS A 35 -3.36 -17.25 -5.14
C LYS A 35 -2.41 -18.37 -4.66
N LEU A 36 -1.34 -18.02 -3.95
CA LEU A 36 -0.43 -18.99 -3.34
C LEU A 36 -1.14 -19.82 -2.25
N LEU A 37 -1.92 -19.17 -1.39
CA LEU A 37 -2.66 -19.83 -0.31
C LEU A 37 -3.76 -20.76 -0.85
N GLU A 38 -4.37 -20.41 -1.99
CA GLU A 38 -5.28 -21.29 -2.73
C GLU A 38 -4.57 -22.55 -3.26
N VAL A 39 -3.37 -22.39 -3.83
CA VAL A 39 -2.55 -23.54 -4.28
C VAL A 39 -2.19 -24.46 -3.12
N LEU A 40 -1.91 -23.90 -1.94
CA LEU A 40 -1.63 -24.63 -0.71
C LEU A 40 -2.89 -25.19 -0.03
N LYS A 41 -4.09 -25.00 -0.62
CA LYS A 41 -5.39 -25.44 -0.11
C LYS A 41 -5.68 -24.94 1.31
N ILE A 42 -5.16 -23.77 1.67
CA ILE A 42 -5.43 -23.19 3.00
C ILE A 42 -6.88 -22.68 3.04
N PRO A 43 -7.65 -22.98 4.11
CA PRO A 43 -9.01 -22.51 4.23
C PRO A 43 -9.11 -20.99 4.18
N LYS A 44 -10.02 -20.45 3.36
CA LYS A 44 -10.23 -18.99 3.21
C LYS A 44 -10.52 -18.28 4.53
N ALA A 45 -11.16 -18.97 5.48
CA ALA A 45 -11.45 -18.43 6.80
C ALA A 45 -10.18 -18.06 7.59
N LEU A 46 -9.06 -18.75 7.37
CA LEU A 46 -7.78 -18.50 8.03
C LEU A 46 -6.85 -17.61 7.21
N SER A 47 -6.83 -17.79 5.89
CA SER A 47 -5.95 -16.99 5.01
C SER A 47 -6.40 -15.54 4.88
N LEU A 48 -7.71 -15.28 4.78
CA LEU A 48 -8.25 -13.94 4.58
C LEU A 48 -7.85 -12.94 5.68
N PRO A 49 -8.00 -13.23 7.00
CA PRO A 49 -7.55 -12.31 8.03
C PRO A 49 -6.03 -12.10 8.00
N LEU A 50 -5.24 -13.15 7.76
CA LEU A 50 -3.78 -13.05 7.64
C LEU A 50 -3.35 -12.12 6.49
N VAL A 51 -3.94 -12.31 5.30
CA VAL A 51 -3.67 -11.46 4.12
C VAL A 51 -4.08 -10.02 4.40
N ARG A 52 -5.25 -9.79 5.01
CA ARG A 52 -5.74 -8.43 5.32
C ARG A 52 -4.83 -7.71 6.31
N VAL A 53 -4.47 -8.38 7.40
CA VAL A 53 -3.59 -7.81 8.42
C VAL A 53 -2.21 -7.53 7.82
N GLY A 54 -1.64 -8.49 7.08
CA GLY A 54 -0.37 -8.33 6.39
C GLY A 54 -0.38 -7.19 5.36
N ALA A 55 -1.48 -7.04 4.60
CA ALA A 55 -1.63 -5.97 3.63
C ALA A 55 -1.70 -4.59 4.30
N VAL A 56 -2.43 -4.44 5.41
CA VAL A 56 -2.50 -3.17 6.15
C VAL A 56 -1.13 -2.77 6.70
N PHE A 57 -0.47 -3.68 7.40
CA PHE A 57 0.87 -3.40 7.94
C PHE A 57 1.91 -3.18 6.84
N GLY A 58 1.85 -3.97 5.76
CA GLY A 58 2.71 -3.81 4.59
C GLY A 58 2.51 -2.46 3.91
N PHE A 59 1.27 -1.98 3.81
CA PHE A 59 0.96 -0.66 3.27
C PHE A 59 1.52 0.45 4.13
N LEU A 60 1.28 0.41 5.43
CA LEU A 60 1.81 1.41 6.36
C LEU A 60 3.34 1.44 6.32
N TYR A 61 3.98 0.27 6.32
CA TYR A 61 5.42 0.15 6.22
C TYR A 61 5.95 0.73 4.91
N LEU A 62 5.33 0.40 3.77
CA LEU A 62 5.75 0.91 2.47
C LEU A 62 5.61 2.43 2.37
N VAL A 63 4.51 2.98 2.89
CA VAL A 63 4.29 4.44 2.91
C VAL A 63 5.39 5.12 3.73
N VAL A 64 5.73 4.60 4.90
CA VAL A 64 6.79 5.17 5.74
C VAL A 64 8.16 5.02 5.08
N ALA A 65 8.51 3.83 4.61
CA ALA A 65 9.81 3.56 4.00
C ALA A 65 10.03 4.36 2.70
N LEU A 66 9.00 4.52 1.89
CA LEU A 66 9.05 5.37 0.70
C LEU A 66 9.00 6.86 1.05
N GLY A 67 8.26 7.23 2.10
CA GLY A 67 8.27 8.57 2.69
C GLY A 67 9.68 9.01 3.07
N GLU A 68 10.36 8.22 3.90
CA GLU A 68 11.74 8.49 4.34
C GLU A 68 12.74 8.55 3.18
N LYS A 69 12.50 7.81 2.10
CA LYS A 69 13.44 7.72 0.97
C LYS A 69 13.27 8.85 -0.06
N TYR A 70 12.05 9.37 -0.24
CA TYR A 70 11.70 10.23 -1.38
C TYR A 70 11.21 11.64 -0.98
N MET A 71 10.89 11.88 0.30
CA MET A 71 10.71 13.23 0.85
C MET A 71 12.03 13.81 1.32
#